data_AF-A0A6V7HUU8-F1
#
_entry.id   AF-A0A6V7HUU8-F1
#
_cell.length_a   1.000
_cell.length_b   1.000
_cell.length_c   1.000
_cell.angle_alpha   90.00
_cell.angle_beta   90.00
_cell.angle_gamma   90.00
#
_symmetry.space_group_name_H-M   'P 1'
#
loop_
_entity.id
_entity.type
_entity.pdbx_description
1 polymer ?
#
loop_
_entity_poly.entity_id
_entity_poly.type
_entity_poly.pdbx_seq_one_letter_code
_entity_poly.pdbx_strand_id
1 'polypeptide(L)' 'PHTFTENETIAKYEIMDGAPVRGESIPIRVFLAGYDLTPTMRDINKKFSVRYYLNLVLMDEEDRRYFKQQ' A
#
# COMPACT_ATOMS: atom_id res chain seq x y z
N PRO A 1 18.62 15.33 -16.30
CA PRO A 1 18.51 14.66 -14.97
C PRO A 1 17.38 13.64 -15.00
N HIS A 2 17.71 12.34 -14.99
CA HIS A 2 16.71 11.28 -14.92
C HIS A 2 16.30 11.09 -13.47
N THR A 3 15.02 11.34 -13.17
CA THR A 3 14.42 10.94 -11.90
C THR A 3 14.24 9.43 -11.92
N PHE A 4 14.82 8.74 -10.94
CA PHE A 4 14.64 7.31 -10.75
C PHE A 4 13.63 7.07 -9.61
N THR A 5 12.69 6.16 -9.85
CA THR A 5 11.68 5.75 -8.86
C THR A 5 11.74 4.25 -8.73
N GLU A 6 11.91 3.76 -7.50
CA GLU A 6 11.86 2.35 -7.15
C GLU A 6 10.69 2.11 -6.20
N ASN A 7 9.92 1.05 -6.46
CA ASN A 7 8.77 0.68 -5.65
C ASN A 7 9.00 -0.71 -5.08
N GLU A 8 8.84 -0.83 -3.76
CA GLU A 8 8.96 -2.09 -3.03
C GLU A 8 7.67 -2.35 -2.24
N THR A 9 7.20 -3.60 -2.26
CA THR A 9 6.04 -4.02 -1.44
C THR A 9 6.54 -4.56 -0.11
N ILE A 10 6.42 -3.76 0.95
CA ILE A 10 6.87 -4.14 2.30
C ILE A 10 6.00 -5.25 2.90
N ALA A 11 4.69 -5.18 2.67
CA ALA A 11 3.74 -6.12 3.23
C ALA A 11 2.51 -6.27 2.33
N LYS A 12 1.95 -7.48 2.31
CA LYS A 12 0.66 -7.78 1.67
C LYS A 12 -0.26 -8.42 2.71
N TYR A 13 -1.45 -7.84 2.87
CA TYR A 13 -2.50 -8.37 3.72
C TYR A 13 -3.71 -8.72 2.85
N GLU A 14 -4.10 -10.00 2.86
CA GLU A 14 -5.30 -10.46 2.19
C GLU A 14 -6.47 -10.30 3.16
N ILE A 15 -7.43 -9.45 2.79
CA ILE A 15 -8.49 -8.99 3.71
C ILE A 15 -9.68 -9.95 3.68
N MET A 16 -10.08 -10.40 2.49
CA MET A 16 -11.32 -11.15 2.29
C MET A 16 -11.22 -11.96 0.99
N ASP A 17 -11.81 -13.14 1.00
CA ASP A 17 -12.09 -13.96 -0.18
C ASP A 17 -13.62 -13.98 -0.37
N GLY A 18 -14.10 -13.37 -1.46
CA GLY A 18 -15.52 -13.19 -1.75
C GLY A 18 -15.99 -11.73 -1.83
N ALA A 19 -17.25 -11.53 -2.25
CA ALA A 19 -17.83 -10.21 -2.43
C ALA A 19 -18.42 -9.67 -1.11
N PRO A 20 -18.01 -8.46 -0.66
CA PRO A 20 -18.58 -7.87 0.54
C PRO A 20 -20.03 -7.49 0.29
N VAL A 21 -20.87 -7.59 1.32
CA VAL A 21 -22.24 -7.07 1.23
C VAL A 21 -22.29 -5.59 1.57
N ARG A 22 -23.25 -4.88 0.97
CA ARG A 22 -23.42 -3.45 1.25
C ARG A 22 -23.70 -3.23 2.74
N GLY A 23 -22.85 -2.42 3.37
CA GLY A 23 -22.96 -2.08 4.80
C GLY A 23 -22.07 -2.93 5.70
N GLU A 24 -21.34 -3.91 5.15
CA GLU A 24 -20.34 -4.66 5.90
C GLU A 24 -19.11 -3.79 6.22
N SER A 25 -18.51 -4.02 7.39
CA SER A 25 -17.30 -3.34 7.84
C SER A 25 -16.31 -4.36 8.35
N ILE A 26 -15.13 -4.40 7.73
CA ILE A 26 -14.04 -5.32 8.08
C ILE A 26 -12.97 -4.52 8.84
N PRO A 27 -12.75 -4.77 10.13
CA PRO A 27 -11.70 -4.09 10.89
C PRO A 27 -10.31 -4.60 10.45
N ILE A 28 -9.38 -3.68 10.20
CA ILE A 28 -8.01 -3.99 9.78
C ILE A 28 -7.04 -3.50 10.85
N ARG A 29 -6.06 -4.34 11.20
CA ARG A 29 -4.96 -3.98 12.11
C ARG A 29 -3.63 -4.42 11.52
N VAL A 30 -2.77 -3.44 11.23
CA VAL A 30 -1.42 -3.65 10.68
C VAL A 30 -0.40 -3.28 11.75
N PHE A 31 0.43 -4.24 12.14
CA PHE A 31 1.50 -4.01 13.12
C PHE A 31 2.80 -3.65 12.41
N LEU A 32 3.29 -2.44 12.63
CA LEU A 32 4.48 -1.94 11.93
C LEU A 32 5.81 -2.47 12.51
N ALA A 33 5.82 -2.90 13.77
CA ALA A 33 7.04 -3.30 14.48
C ALA A 33 7.75 -4.53 13.88
N GLY A 34 7.05 -5.34 13.08
CA GLY A 34 7.63 -6.51 12.41
C GLY A 34 8.28 -6.22 11.05
N TYR A 35 8.23 -4.97 10.58
CA TYR A 35 8.78 -4.58 9.29
C TYR A 35 10.02 -3.71 9.44
N ASP A 36 10.99 -3.91 8.55
CA ASP A 36 12.17 -3.06 8.47
C ASP A 36 11.81 -1.73 7.77
N LEU A 37 11.24 -0.82 8.55
CA LEU A 37 10.78 0.48 8.08
C LEU A 37 11.77 1.57 8.48
N THR A 38 11.95 2.51 7.57
CA THR A 38 12.62 3.78 7.85
C THR A 38 11.58 4.89 8.04
N PRO A 39 11.94 6.02 8.66
CA PRO A 39 11.07 7.19 8.65
C PRO A 39 10.82 7.68 7.22
N THR A 40 9.65 8.28 6.98
CA THR A 40 9.39 9.01 5.73
C THR A 40 10.43 10.11 5.56
N MET A 41 11.13 10.12 4.43
CA MET A 41 12.17 11.10 4.12
C MET A 41 11.70 11.98 2.97
N ARG A 42 11.59 13.29 3.21
CA ARG A 42 11.10 14.24 2.20
C ARG A 42 12.23 15.12 1.71
N ASP A 43 12.46 15.11 0.41
CA ASP A 43 13.34 16.02 -0.32
C ASP A 43 14.74 16.17 0.32
N ILE A 44 15.34 15.06 0.77
CA ILE A 44 16.61 15.03 1.49
C ILE A 44 17.70 15.65 0.62
N ASN A 45 18.14 16.84 1.01
CA ASN A 45 19.09 17.66 0.26
C ASN A 45 18.74 17.78 -1.25
N LYS A 46 17.45 17.74 -1.60
CA LYS A 46 16.96 17.71 -2.99
C LYS A 46 17.51 16.56 -3.85
N LYS A 47 17.99 15.48 -3.21
CA LYS A 47 18.55 14.31 -3.90
C LYS A 47 17.59 13.14 -3.97
N PHE A 48 16.83 12.87 -2.90
CA PHE A 48 15.90 11.74 -2.86
C PHE A 48 14.76 11.96 -1.88
N SER A 49 13.75 11.10 -1.96
CA SER A 49 12.68 10.95 -0.98
C SER A 49 12.38 9.47 -0.74
N VAL A 50 11.96 9.13 0.47
CA VAL A 50 11.41 7.80 0.83
C VAL A 50 9.98 8.03 1.30
N ARG A 51 9.02 7.37 0.66
CA ARG A 51 7.58 7.54 0.93
C ARG A 51 6.94 6.16 1.09
N TYR A 52 6.07 6.06 2.07
CA TYR A 52 5.27 4.87 2.33
C TYR A 52 3.81 5.16 1.99
N TYR A 53 3.14 4.17 1.42
CA TYR A 53 1.76 4.29 0.99
C TYR A 53 0.97 3.06 1.41
N LEU A 54 -0.29 3.27 1.80
CA LEU A 54 -1.24 2.16 1.89
C LEU A 54 -1.88 2.00 0.51
N ASN A 55 -1.67 0.85 -0.12
CA ASN A 55 -2.24 0.53 -1.42
C ASN A 55 -3.36 -0.50 -1.26
N LEU A 56 -4.60 -0.04 -1.39
CA LEU A 56 -5.77 -0.91 -1.42
C LEU A 56 -5.95 -1.46 -2.83
N VAL A 57 -6.02 -2.78 -2.93
CA VAL A 57 -6.26 -3.49 -4.18
C VAL A 57 -7.55 -4.27 -4.03
N LEU A 58 -8.48 -4.06 -4.97
CA LEU A 58 -9.70 -4.84 -5.11
C LEU A 58 -9.63 -5.60 -6.43
N MET A 59 -10.00 -6.87 -6.41
CA MET A 59 -10.11 -7.69 -7.60
C MET A 59 -11.56 -8.19 -7.69
N ASP A 60 -12.14 -8.13 -8.89
CA ASP A 60 -13.47 -8.67 -9.14
C ASP A 60 -13.40 -10.05 -9.82
N GLU A 61 -14.57 -10.62 -10.10
CA GLU A 61 -14.72 -11.94 -10.73
C GLU A 61 -14.23 -11.99 -12.19
N GLU A 62 -13.99 -10.85 -12.83
CA GLU A 62 -13.47 -10.73 -14.19
C GLU A 62 -11.94 -10.47 -14.20
N ASP A 63 -11.25 -10.71 -13.08
CA ASP A 63 -9.82 -10.41 -12.86
C ASP A 63 -9.44 -8.92 -13.01
N ARG A 64 -10.42 -8.00 -12.99
CA ARG A 64 -10.13 -6.56 -13.06
C ARG A 64 -9.62 -6.07 -11.72
N ARG A 65 -8.55 -5.26 -11.76
CA ARG A 65 -7.89 -4.73 -10.57
C ARG A 65 -8.17 -3.24 -10.40
N TYR A 66 -8.70 -2.87 -9.24
CA TYR A 66 -8.95 -1.50 -8.83
C TYR A 66 -7.97 -1.11 -7.73
N PHE A 67 -7.32 0.04 -7.89
CA PHE A 67 -6.26 0.50 -7.00
C PHE A 67 -6.65 1.81 -6.34
N LYS A 68 -6.35 1.94 -5.05
CA LYS A 68 -6.41 3.20 -4.33
C LYS A 68 -5.20 3.33 -3.42
N GLN A 69 -4.42 4.38 -3.66
CA GLN A 69 -3.23 4.70 -2.88
C GLN A 69 -3.48 5.96 -2.04
N GLN A 70 -3.07 5.93 -0.77
CA GLN A 70 -3.08 7.08 0.14
C GLN A 70 -1.75 7.22 0.87
#